data_AF-A0A6B2JTD2-F1
#
_entry.id   AF-A0A6B2JTD2-F1
#
_cell.length_a   1.000
_cell.length_b   1.000
_cell.length_c   1.000
_cell.angle_alpha   90.00
_cell.angle_beta   90.00
_cell.angle_gamma   90.00
#
_symmetry.space_group_name_H-M   'P 1'
#
loop_
_entity.id
_entity.type
_entity.pdbx_description
1 polymer ?
#
loop_
_entity_poly.entity_id
_entity_poly.type
_entity_poly.pdbx_seq_one_letter_code
_entity_poly.pdbx_strand_id
1 'polypeptide(L)'
;MHVALVLGSANRPDGPSPNLLRRARHGAQLWHEGRVQALVGTGGVGGGTESEAEAIARVLMAEGVPDSAIRQEREARDTLENIRLSLPLLRELGATEVLIVSDAVHCPRAVMTARAHGLSARAAPVPFRGSHLRSQSWLALRECAAIPLYWWRLHR
;
A
#
# COMPACT_ATOMS: atom_id res chain seq x y z
N MET A 1 9.88 15.08 0.68
CA MET A 1 9.47 14.58 2.02
C MET A 1 9.18 13.08 1.95
N HIS A 2 9.11 12.39 3.09
CA HIS A 2 8.79 10.96 3.16
C HIS A 2 7.27 10.75 3.24
N VAL A 3 6.74 9.86 2.41
CA VAL A 3 5.30 9.58 2.35
C VAL A 3 5.06 8.08 2.51
N ALA A 4 4.09 7.68 3.32
CA ALA A 4 3.64 6.30 3.37
C ALA A 4 2.58 6.06 2.29
N LEU A 5 2.78 5.06 1.43
CA LEU A 5 1.76 4.55 0.53
C LEU A 5 1.17 3.26 1.11
N VAL A 6 -0.05 3.34 1.63
CA VAL A 6 -0.75 2.24 2.29
C VAL A 6 -1.62 1.50 1.28
N LEU A 7 -1.21 0.27 0.94
CA LEU A 7 -1.93 -0.54 -0.04
C LEU A 7 -3.15 -1.20 0.59
N GLY A 8 -4.28 -1.06 -0.11
CA GLY A 8 -5.54 -1.74 0.21
C GLY A 8 -5.46 -3.26 0.16
N SER A 9 -6.46 -3.89 0.77
CA SER A 9 -6.64 -5.34 0.84
C SER A 9 -8.13 -5.63 0.95
N ALA A 10 -8.67 -6.31 -0.06
CA ALA A 10 -10.08 -6.66 -0.26
C ALA A 10 -10.94 -6.52 1.00
N ASN A 11 -11.90 -5.57 0.96
CA ASN A 11 -12.90 -5.42 2.01
C ASN A 11 -13.76 -6.68 2.10
N ARG A 12 -14.33 -6.89 3.28
CA ARG A 12 -15.34 -7.92 3.53
C ARG A 12 -16.73 -7.28 3.45
N PRO A 13 -17.80 -8.07 3.25
CA PRO A 13 -19.17 -7.52 3.25
C PRO A 13 -19.53 -6.76 4.53
N ASP A 14 -18.91 -7.12 5.65
CA ASP A 14 -19.10 -6.53 6.98
C ASP A 14 -18.12 -5.40 7.33
N GLY A 15 -17.22 -5.02 6.42
CA GLY A 15 -16.30 -3.88 6.60
C GLY A 15 -14.84 -4.17 6.20
N PRO A 16 -13.89 -3.32 6.63
CA PRO A 16 -12.49 -3.47 6.26
C PRO A 16 -11.90 -4.80 6.74
N SER A 17 -11.11 -5.44 5.88
CA SER A 17 -10.44 -6.69 6.25
C SER A 17 -9.46 -6.49 7.41
N PRO A 18 -9.19 -7.54 8.22
CA PRO A 18 -8.15 -7.48 9.25
C PRO A 18 -6.78 -7.07 8.68
N ASN A 19 -6.48 -7.40 7.43
CA ASN A 19 -5.25 -7.00 6.75
C ASN A 19 -5.21 -5.49 6.49
N LEU A 20 -6.29 -4.92 5.96
CA LEU A 20 -6.42 -3.47 5.75
C LEU A 20 -6.25 -2.72 7.06
N LEU A 21 -6.94 -3.16 8.13
CA LEU A 21 -6.82 -2.56 9.46
C LEU A 21 -5.38 -2.56 9.97
N ARG A 22 -4.67 -3.69 9.87
CA ARG A 22 -3.25 -3.76 10.30
C ARG A 22 -2.35 -2.83 9.48
N ARG A 23 -2.57 -2.75 8.16
CA ARG A 23 -1.78 -1.87 7.27
C ARG A 23 -2.03 -0.40 7.58
N ALA A 24 -3.28 0.02 7.73
CA ALA A 24 -3.62 1.38 8.08
C ALA A 24 -3.05 1.78 9.45
N ARG A 25 -3.18 0.92 10.47
CA ARG A 25 -2.56 1.15 11.79
C ARG A 25 -1.05 1.26 11.73
N HIS A 26 -0.39 0.42 10.92
CA HIS A 26 1.05 0.55 10.72
C HIS A 26 1.41 1.87 10.03
N GLY A 27 0.61 2.32 9.05
CA GLY A 27 0.74 3.65 8.47
C GLY A 27 0.66 4.76 9.53
N ALA A 28 -0.36 4.74 10.38
CA ALA A 28 -0.50 5.70 11.47
C ALA A 28 0.70 5.67 12.43
N GLN A 29 1.19 4.48 12.78
CA GLN A 29 2.40 4.32 13.58
C GLN A 29 3.61 5.02 12.95
N LEU A 30 3.84 4.83 11.64
CA LEU A 30 4.95 5.49 10.93
C LEU A 30 4.84 7.02 10.97
N TRP A 31 3.61 7.55 10.94
CA TRP A 31 3.35 8.98 11.05
C TRP A 31 3.65 9.50 12.46
N HIS A 32 3.16 8.81 13.50
CA HIS A 32 3.42 9.16 14.90
C HIS A 32 4.91 9.07 15.27
N GLU A 33 5.64 8.13 14.67
CA GLU A 33 7.09 8.00 14.80
C GLU A 33 7.87 9.09 14.02
N GLY A 34 7.19 9.98 13.28
CA GLY A 34 7.80 11.02 12.46
C GLY A 34 8.56 10.49 11.23
N ARG A 35 8.38 9.22 10.88
CA ARG A 35 9.08 8.57 9.75
C ARG A 35 8.53 9.01 8.40
N VAL A 36 7.27 9.44 8.37
CA VAL A 36 6.58 10.01 7.20
C VAL A 36 5.83 11.27 7.60
N GLN A 37 5.70 12.23 6.67
CA GLN A 37 4.98 13.48 6.90
C GLN A 37 3.56 13.47 6.33
N ALA A 38 3.28 12.56 5.40
CA ALA A 38 1.94 12.35 4.83
C ALA A 38 1.71 10.87 4.52
N LEU A 39 0.43 10.52 4.33
CA LEU A 39 0.02 9.17 3.96
C LEU A 39 -0.93 9.22 2.76
N VAL A 40 -0.79 8.24 1.88
CA VAL A 40 -1.69 7.99 0.77
C VAL A 40 -2.31 6.61 0.98
N GLY A 41 -3.63 6.55 1.17
CA GLY A 41 -4.40 5.29 1.09
C GLY A 41 -4.79 5.02 -0.35
N THR A 42 -4.57 3.80 -0.84
CA THR A 42 -4.87 3.41 -2.23
C THR A 42 -5.64 2.10 -2.29
N GLY A 43 -6.62 2.03 -3.19
CA GLY A 43 -7.45 0.87 -3.47
C GLY A 43 -8.92 1.22 -3.63
N GLY A 44 -9.56 0.64 -4.63
CA GLY A 44 -10.95 0.86 -4.98
C GLY A 44 -11.94 0.01 -4.18
N VAL A 45 -13.13 -0.16 -4.73
CA VAL A 45 -14.24 -0.87 -4.07
C VAL A 45 -14.04 -2.39 -4.20
N GLY A 46 -13.44 -3.00 -3.19
CA GLY A 46 -13.21 -4.44 -3.11
C GLY A 46 -14.31 -5.16 -2.32
N GLY A 47 -15.48 -5.43 -2.91
CA GLY A 47 -16.50 -6.31 -2.33
C GLY A 47 -17.47 -5.69 -1.29
N GLY A 48 -17.31 -4.41 -0.95
CA GLY A 48 -18.23 -3.64 -0.10
C GLY A 48 -18.80 -2.40 -0.81
N THR A 49 -19.32 -1.44 -0.05
CA THR A 49 -19.77 -0.12 -0.57
C THR A 49 -18.73 0.99 -0.41
N GLU A 50 -17.80 0.85 0.54
CA GLU A 50 -16.67 1.75 0.80
C GLU A 50 -15.43 1.27 0.02
N SER A 51 -14.68 2.22 -0.57
CA SER A 51 -13.37 1.90 -1.16
C SER A 51 -12.34 1.54 -0.09
N GLU A 52 -11.34 0.75 -0.45
CA GLU A 52 -10.23 0.41 0.46
C GLU A 52 -9.50 1.68 0.93
N ALA A 53 -9.34 2.68 0.06
CA ALA A 53 -8.71 3.95 0.40
C ALA A 53 -9.52 4.79 1.41
N GLU A 54 -10.85 4.81 1.31
CA GLU A 54 -11.72 5.46 2.29
C GLU A 54 -11.63 4.75 3.65
N ALA A 55 -11.68 3.41 3.63
CA ALA A 55 -11.52 2.61 4.85
C ALA A 55 -10.15 2.85 5.52
N ILE A 56 -9.08 2.96 4.74
CA ILE A 56 -7.74 3.31 5.23
C ILE A 56 -7.76 4.70 5.87
N ALA A 57 -8.27 5.72 5.18
CA ALA A 57 -8.31 7.08 5.69
C ALA A 57 -9.10 7.18 7.00
N ARG A 58 -10.25 6.50 7.09
CA ARG A 58 -11.06 6.42 8.30
C ARG A 58 -10.29 5.83 9.48
N VAL A 59 -9.52 4.76 9.25
CA VAL A 59 -8.67 4.17 10.29
C VAL A 59 -7.55 5.11 10.69
N LEU A 60 -6.88 5.75 9.72
CA LEU A 60 -5.81 6.72 10.01
C LEU A 60 -6.30 7.89 10.87
N MET A 61 -7.47 8.45 10.56
CA MET A 61 -8.09 9.50 11.36
C MET A 61 -8.47 9.01 12.76
N ALA A 62 -9.00 7.79 12.88
CA ALA A 62 -9.32 7.19 14.18
C ALA A 62 -8.06 6.94 15.04
N GLU A 63 -6.91 6.71 14.42
CA GLU A 63 -5.60 6.58 15.08
C GLU A 63 -4.94 7.96 15.33
N GLY A 64 -5.64 9.07 15.10
CA GLY A 64 -5.19 10.42 15.45
C GLY A 64 -4.35 11.14 14.38
N VAL A 65 -4.29 10.63 13.16
CA VAL A 65 -3.66 11.34 12.04
C VAL A 65 -4.61 12.44 11.52
N PRO A 66 -4.17 13.69 11.35
CA PRO A 66 -5.01 14.76 10.84
C PRO A 66 -5.36 14.52 9.36
N ASP A 67 -6.61 14.83 8.98
CA ASP A 67 -7.09 14.67 7.59
C ASP A 67 -6.22 15.41 6.57
N SER A 68 -5.64 16.56 6.94
CA SER A 68 -4.71 17.32 6.11
C SER A 68 -3.46 16.55 5.69
N ALA A 69 -3.05 15.54 6.47
CA ALA A 69 -1.90 14.67 6.18
C ALA A 69 -2.26 13.42 5.36
N ILE A 70 -3.55 13.23 5.03
CA ILE A 70 -4.05 12.04 4.34
C ILE A 70 -4.45 12.41 2.90
N ARG A 71 -4.13 11.55 1.94
CA ARG A 71 -4.66 11.57 0.57
C ARG A 71 -5.24 10.20 0.24
N GLN A 72 -6.19 10.16 -0.68
CA GLN A 72 -6.92 8.94 -1.04
C GLN A 72 -6.91 8.74 -2.55
N GLU A 73 -6.62 7.52 -2.98
CA GLU A 73 -6.74 7.05 -4.35
C GLU A 73 -7.74 5.88 -4.37
N ARG A 74 -8.89 6.05 -5.02
CA ARG A 74 -10.09 5.20 -4.82
C ARG A 74 -10.45 4.32 -6.02
N GLU A 75 -9.59 4.24 -7.04
CA GLU A 75 -9.89 3.60 -8.32
C GLU A 75 -9.11 2.31 -8.54
N ALA A 76 -7.94 2.14 -7.92
CA ALA A 76 -7.07 1.01 -8.18
C ALA A 76 -7.67 -0.35 -7.84
N ARG A 77 -7.47 -1.33 -8.72
CA ARG A 77 -7.98 -2.71 -8.58
C ARG A 77 -6.88 -3.74 -8.39
N ASP A 78 -5.64 -3.36 -8.66
CA ASP A 78 -4.47 -4.20 -8.46
C ASP A 78 -3.26 -3.38 -8.00
N THR A 79 -2.15 -4.06 -7.74
CA THR A 79 -0.94 -3.41 -7.23
C THR A 79 -0.28 -2.49 -8.25
N LEU A 80 -0.43 -2.74 -9.56
CA LEU A 80 0.11 -1.85 -10.59
C LEU A 80 -0.70 -0.56 -10.62
N GLU A 81 -2.03 -0.67 -10.60
CA GLU A 81 -2.93 0.48 -10.52
C GLU A 81 -2.71 1.26 -9.22
N ASN A 82 -2.55 0.59 -8.06
CA ASN A 82 -2.29 1.25 -6.78
C ASN A 82 -1.08 2.20 -6.87
N ILE A 83 0.02 1.74 -7.48
CA ILE A 83 1.21 2.56 -7.67
C ILE A 83 0.94 3.66 -8.70
N ARG A 84 0.45 3.29 -9.89
CA ARG A 84 0.32 4.21 -11.03
C ARG A 84 -0.65 5.36 -10.73
N LEU A 85 -1.81 5.05 -10.16
CA LEU A 85 -2.85 6.02 -9.84
C LEU A 85 -2.48 6.88 -8.62
N SER A 86 -1.60 6.41 -7.74
CA SER A 86 -1.07 7.20 -6.63
C SER A 86 0.05 8.17 -7.04
N LEU A 87 0.64 8.03 -8.24
CA LEU A 87 1.74 8.90 -8.69
C LEU A 87 1.42 10.40 -8.66
N PRO A 88 0.24 10.88 -9.14
CA PRO A 88 -0.09 12.30 -9.10
C PRO A 88 -0.13 12.83 -7.66
N LEU A 89 -0.75 12.08 -6.74
CA LEU A 89 -0.83 12.45 -5.32
C LEU A 89 0.56 12.51 -4.67
N LEU A 90 1.41 11.50 -4.94
CA LEU A 90 2.77 11.46 -4.43
C LEU A 90 3.63 12.62 -4.96
N ARG A 91 3.41 13.05 -6.21
CA ARG A 91 4.10 14.19 -6.82
C ARG A 91 3.61 15.53 -6.27
N GLU A 92 2.30 15.70 -6.11
CA GLU A 92 1.71 16.89 -5.48
C GLU A 92 2.25 17.09 -4.07
N LEU A 93 2.40 16.00 -3.32
CA LEU A 93 3.00 15.95 -2.00
C LEU A 93 4.53 16.21 -2.01
N GLY A 94 5.20 16.25 -3.15
CA GLY A 94 6.66 16.39 -3.21
C GLY A 94 7.39 15.22 -2.54
N ALA A 95 6.88 14.01 -2.72
CA ALA A 95 7.47 12.80 -2.15
C ALA A 95 8.88 12.55 -2.73
N THR A 96 9.87 12.49 -1.84
CA THR A 96 11.27 12.18 -2.18
C THR A 96 11.64 10.74 -1.83
N GLU A 97 10.90 10.14 -0.90
CA GLU A 97 10.95 8.72 -0.59
C GLU A 97 9.54 8.23 -0.23
N VAL A 98 9.18 7.05 -0.74
CA VAL A 98 7.88 6.42 -0.52
C VAL A 98 8.06 5.13 0.27
N LEU A 99 7.47 5.06 1.46
CA LEU A 99 7.40 3.85 2.27
C LEU A 99 6.15 3.07 1.89
N ILE A 100 6.35 1.91 1.26
CA ILE A 100 5.27 1.04 0.80
C ILE A 100 4.81 0.17 1.96
N VAL A 101 3.61 0.43 2.46
CA VAL A 101 2.99 -0.32 3.56
C VAL A 101 2.08 -1.40 2.98
N SER A 102 2.48 -2.66 3.18
CA SER A 102 1.72 -3.85 2.79
C SER A 102 2.14 -5.05 3.65
N ASP A 103 1.54 -6.22 3.45
CA ASP A 103 2.02 -7.45 4.09
C ASP A 103 3.39 -7.84 3.50
N ALA A 104 4.29 -8.37 4.34
CA ALA A 104 5.68 -8.64 3.99
C ALA A 104 5.89 -9.40 2.68
N VAL A 105 5.00 -10.36 2.37
CA VAL A 105 5.04 -11.17 1.15
C VAL A 105 4.76 -10.38 -0.13
N HIS A 106 4.07 -9.24 -0.07
CA HIS A 106 3.70 -8.43 -1.23
C HIS A 106 4.58 -7.19 -1.40
N CYS A 107 5.34 -6.81 -0.38
CA CYS A 107 6.25 -5.66 -0.44
C CYS A 107 7.27 -5.73 -1.60
N PRO A 108 7.90 -6.89 -1.92
CA PRO A 108 8.86 -6.95 -3.02
C PRO A 108 8.27 -6.52 -4.36
N ARG A 109 7.09 -7.05 -4.72
CA ARG A 109 6.40 -6.69 -5.97
C ARG A 109 6.02 -5.21 -6.00
N ALA A 110 5.42 -4.71 -4.93
CA ALA A 110 5.00 -3.31 -4.87
C ALA A 110 6.18 -2.32 -4.95
N VAL A 111 7.30 -2.61 -4.26
CA VAL A 111 8.51 -1.77 -4.34
C VAL A 111 9.13 -1.82 -5.72
N MET A 112 9.20 -3.00 -6.35
CA MET A 112 9.69 -3.14 -7.72
C MET A 112 8.85 -2.31 -8.69
N THR A 113 7.53 -2.42 -8.63
CA THR A 113 6.60 -1.64 -9.47
C THR A 113 6.75 -0.13 -9.23
N ALA A 114 6.86 0.32 -7.97
CA ALA A 114 7.09 1.72 -7.64
C ALA A 114 8.40 2.25 -8.24
N ARG A 115 9.49 1.48 -8.13
CA ARG A 115 10.79 1.85 -8.71
C ARG A 115 10.76 1.88 -10.24
N ALA A 116 10.05 0.97 -10.88
CA ALA A 116 9.86 0.98 -12.33
C ALA A 116 9.11 2.24 -12.81
N HIS A 117 8.27 2.84 -11.96
CA HIS A 117 7.61 4.13 -12.20
C HIS A 117 8.42 5.36 -11.74
N GLY A 118 9.71 5.18 -11.41
CA GLY A 118 10.62 6.26 -11.05
C GLY A 118 10.50 6.75 -9.60
N LEU A 119 9.78 6.03 -8.73
CA LEU A 119 9.71 6.38 -7.31
C LEU A 119 10.94 5.85 -6.56
N SER A 120 11.51 6.68 -5.67
CA SER A 120 12.40 6.19 -4.61
C SER A 120 11.55 5.47 -3.56
N ALA A 121 11.50 4.14 -3.62
CA ALA A 121 10.60 3.35 -2.77
C ALA A 121 11.36 2.35 -1.88
N ARG A 122 10.87 2.21 -0.64
CA ARG A 122 11.30 1.21 0.36
C ARG A 122 10.10 0.47 0.93
N ALA A 123 10.31 -0.77 1.34
CA ALA A 123 9.27 -1.53 2.03
C ALA A 123 9.13 -1.09 3.49
N ALA A 124 7.90 -0.92 3.95
CA ALA A 124 7.52 -0.84 5.36
C ALA A 124 6.54 -1.99 5.67
N PRO A 125 7.06 -3.24 5.76
CA PRO A 125 6.22 -4.42 5.83
C PRO A 125 5.50 -4.51 7.18
N VAL A 126 4.21 -4.84 7.14
CA VAL A 126 3.49 -5.25 8.34
C VAL A 126 3.93 -6.67 8.70
N PRO A 127 4.45 -6.91 9.93
CA PRO A 127 4.87 -8.24 10.35
C PRO A 127 3.69 -9.22 10.35
N PHE A 128 3.84 -10.34 9.65
CA PHE A 128 2.85 -11.42 9.66
C PHE A 128 3.08 -12.27 10.92
N ARG A 129 2.19 -12.20 11.92
CA ARG A 129 2.21 -13.16 13.04
C ARG A 129 1.46 -14.43 12.61
N GLY A 130 2.19 -15.49 12.25
CA GLY A 130 1.65 -16.87 12.25
C GLY A 130 1.45 -17.61 10.91
N SER A 131 2.42 -17.62 9.98
CA SER A 131 2.40 -18.60 8.86
C SER A 131 3.76 -19.28 8.67
N HIS A 132 3.72 -20.58 8.35
CA HIS A 132 4.89 -21.44 8.15
C HIS A 132 5.82 -20.87 7.06
N LEU A 133 7.14 -20.82 7.33
CA LEU A 133 8.17 -20.32 6.40
C LEU A 133 8.01 -20.83 4.96
N ARG A 134 7.59 -22.09 4.78
CA ARG A 134 7.40 -22.72 3.46
C ARG A 134 6.33 -22.04 2.58
N SER A 135 5.25 -21.54 3.18
CA SER A 135 4.20 -20.80 2.42
C SER A 135 4.69 -19.43 1.95
N GLN A 136 5.57 -18.78 2.72
CA GLN A 136 6.14 -17.48 2.38
C GLN A 136 7.16 -17.60 1.23
N SER A 137 7.98 -18.66 1.22
CA SER A 137 8.94 -18.92 0.14
C SER A 137 8.26 -19.27 -1.18
N TRP A 138 7.16 -20.04 -1.16
CA TRP A 138 6.38 -20.36 -2.36
C TRP A 138 5.67 -19.14 -2.94
N LEU A 139 5.06 -18.30 -2.10
CA LEU A 139 4.49 -17.02 -2.55
C LEU A 139 5.57 -16.10 -3.12
N ALA A 140 6.74 -16.00 -2.47
CA ALA A 140 7.85 -15.20 -2.94
C ALA A 140 8.39 -15.70 -4.29
N LEU A 141 8.52 -17.03 -4.49
CA LEU A 141 8.88 -17.64 -5.77
C LEU A 141 7.84 -17.36 -6.87
N ARG A 142 6.55 -17.46 -6.53
CA ARG A 142 5.45 -17.15 -7.47
C ARG A 142 5.41 -15.67 -7.85
N GLU A 143 5.70 -14.79 -6.90
CA GLU A 143 5.83 -13.35 -7.11
C GLU A 143 7.07 -13.02 -7.97
N CYS A 144 8.22 -13.68 -7.73
CA CYS A 144 9.40 -13.57 -8.58
C CYS A 144 9.14 -14.06 -10.02
N ALA A 145 8.39 -15.16 -10.18
CA ALA A 145 8.00 -15.67 -11.50
C ALA A 145 6.99 -14.77 -12.23
N ALA A 146 6.27 -13.89 -11.51
CA ALA A 146 5.40 -12.90 -12.13
C ALA A 146 6.16 -11.66 -12.63
N ILE A 147 7.40 -11.43 -12.20
CA ILE A 147 8.23 -10.28 -12.58
C ILE A 147 8.35 -10.11 -14.11
N PRO A 148 8.58 -11.15 -14.93
CA PRO A 148 8.63 -11.02 -16.39
C PRO A 148 7.30 -10.58 -17.00
N LEU A 149 6.17 -11.05 -16.46
CA LEU A 149 4.83 -10.70 -16.93
C LEU A 149 4.50 -9.24 -16.59
N TYR A 150 4.90 -8.77 -15.40
CA TYR A 150 4.77 -7.37 -15.01
C TYR A 150 5.71 -6.46 -15.81
N TRP A 151 6.95 -6.88 -16.05
CA TRP A 151 7.90 -6.16 -16.90
C TRP A 151 7.33 -5.99 -18.32
N TRP A 152 6.76 -7.04 -18.91
CA TRP A 152 6.10 -6.93 -20.21
C TRP A 152 4.91 -5.97 -20.21
N ARG A 153 4.08 -5.98 -19.15
CA ARG A 153 2.97 -4.99 -18.98
C ARG A 153 3.45 -3.55 -18.75
N LEU A 154 4.65 -3.36 -18.18
CA LEU A 154 5.24 -2.03 -17.96
C LEU A 154 5.82 -1.40 -19.23
N HIS A 155 6.16 -2.21 -20.23
CA HIS A 155 6.80 -1.80 -21.48
C HIS A 155 5.90 -1.89 -22.72
N ARG A 156 4.58 -2.04 -22.51
CA ARG A 156 3.57 -2.04 -23.57
C ARG A 156 2.60 -0.89 -23.36
#